data_AF-A0AA42YN54-F1
#
_entry.id   AF-A0AA42YN54-F1
#
_cell.length_a   1.000
_cell.length_b   1.000
_cell.length_c   1.000
_cell.angle_alpha   90.00
_cell.angle_beta   90.00
_cell.angle_gamma   90.00
#
_symmetry.space_group_name_H-M   'P 1'
#
loop_
_entity.id
_entity.type
_entity.pdbx_description
1 polymer ?
#
loop_
_entity_poly.entity_id
_entity_poly.type
_entity_poly.pdbx_seq_one_letter_code
_entity_poly.pdbx_strand_id
1 'polypeptide(L)'
;MDASDRGALALLAAGVFLACGSAGERRFETRPTEAKAEIERTKQAADAEPGAGAEAPPPPAPSPPPAPDTSAAIDSTAPVAGPTGATQFKTATVEEPAPAAPTLFEASEAERRRREQTPPARVVITDANLEDYATAGRLTELVTEDRGEEDEAPVASEEESDPEGTWRRRARDARLAWRAAADRVVELEERVAKLRWDFYAADDGYHRDAVIKPEWDRAAIELEQERLRVEEMRLQLDRVLAEGRLAGALPGWLREGLEFEPAAAAGDRPFELETAEPIEPPIAAEPPR
;
A
#
# COMPACT_ATOMS: atom_id res chain seq x y z
N MET A 1 31.98 -41.98 -35.25
CA MET A 1 31.28 -41.32 -36.37
C MET A 1 29.80 -41.50 -36.05
N ASP A 2 29.04 -40.53 -35.58
CA ASP A 2 29.11 -39.10 -35.89
C ASP A 2 29.03 -38.18 -34.66
N ALA A 3 29.78 -37.09 -34.80
CA ALA A 3 29.80 -35.93 -33.94
C ALA A 3 29.30 -34.76 -34.81
N SER A 4 28.04 -34.36 -34.66
CA SER A 4 27.50 -33.08 -35.14
C SER A 4 26.04 -32.98 -34.77
N ASP A 5 25.74 -32.60 -33.52
CA ASP A 5 24.52 -31.83 -33.23
C ASP A 5 24.61 -31.12 -31.87
N ARG A 6 25.61 -30.22 -31.77
CA ARG A 6 25.72 -29.25 -30.68
C ARG A 6 25.84 -27.87 -31.31
N GLY A 7 24.70 -27.32 -31.69
CA GLY A 7 24.58 -25.98 -32.26
C GLY A 7 23.44 -25.20 -31.62
N ALA A 8 23.82 -24.13 -30.92
CA ALA A 8 23.05 -22.90 -30.72
C ALA A 8 21.72 -22.96 -29.93
N LEU A 9 21.82 -22.81 -28.61
CA LEU A 9 20.86 -22.02 -27.84
C LEU A 9 21.62 -20.93 -27.09
N ALA A 10 21.84 -19.83 -27.81
CA ALA A 10 22.38 -18.59 -27.28
C ALA A 10 21.22 -17.73 -26.75
N LEU A 11 21.39 -17.24 -25.51
CA LEU A 11 21.08 -15.89 -25.04
C LEU A 11 19.75 -15.26 -25.49
N LEU A 12 18.75 -15.32 -24.61
CA LEU A 12 17.73 -14.28 -24.46
C LEU A 12 17.42 -14.09 -22.97
N ALA A 13 18.31 -13.38 -22.27
CA ALA A 13 18.02 -12.77 -20.98
C ALA A 13 18.03 -11.24 -21.19
N ALA A 14 16.88 -10.67 -21.48
CA ALA A 14 16.70 -9.22 -21.55
C ALA A 14 16.28 -8.72 -20.17
N GLY A 15 17.08 -7.81 -19.62
CA GLY A 15 17.01 -7.32 -18.26
C GLY A 15 15.93 -6.26 -18.04
N VAL A 16 15.33 -6.34 -16.86
CA VAL A 16 14.58 -5.24 -16.24
C VAL A 16 15.57 -4.54 -15.30
N PHE A 17 16.24 -3.50 -15.78
CA PHE A 17 17.07 -2.63 -14.97
C PHE A 17 16.18 -1.53 -14.36
N LEU A 18 15.88 -1.69 -13.08
CA LEU A 18 15.26 -0.67 -12.24
C LEU A 18 16.35 0.36 -11.88
N ALA A 19 16.32 1.51 -12.54
CA ALA A 19 17.22 2.63 -12.24
C ALA A 19 16.89 3.22 -10.86
N CYS A 20 17.61 2.79 -9.82
CA CYS A 20 17.74 3.57 -8.59
C CYS A 20 18.74 4.69 -8.85
N GLY A 21 18.23 5.89 -9.11
CA GLY A 21 19.02 7.10 -9.21
C GLY A 21 19.82 7.32 -7.93
N SER A 22 21.13 7.50 -8.09
CA SER A 22 22.06 7.88 -7.05
C SER A 22 21.68 9.25 -6.50
N ALA A 23 21.31 9.29 -5.22
CA ALA A 23 21.29 10.51 -4.46
C ALA A 23 22.75 10.97 -4.29
N GLY A 24 23.19 11.86 -5.19
CA GLY A 24 24.46 12.55 -5.05
C GLY A 24 24.55 13.23 -3.70
N GLU A 25 25.67 12.97 -3.00
CA GLU A 25 26.13 13.70 -1.84
C GLU A 25 26.21 15.20 -2.16
N ARG A 26 25.11 15.91 -1.89
CA ARG A 26 25.16 17.36 -1.74
C ARG A 26 25.81 17.62 -0.40
N ARG A 27 27.07 18.06 -0.45
CA ARG A 27 27.72 18.78 0.66
C ARG A 27 26.73 19.80 1.20
N PHE A 28 26.26 19.56 2.43
CA PHE A 28 25.53 20.54 3.21
C PHE A 28 26.52 21.67 3.56
N GLU A 29 26.61 22.67 2.69
CA GLU A 29 26.98 24.00 3.12
C GLU A 29 25.88 24.48 4.05
N THR A 30 26.19 24.50 5.34
CA THR A 30 25.38 25.10 6.38
C THR A 30 25.20 26.58 6.06
N ARG A 31 24.06 26.95 5.45
CA ARG A 31 23.58 28.34 5.45
C ARG A 31 23.05 28.64 6.86
N PRO A 32 23.67 29.57 7.61
CA PRO A 32 23.10 30.04 8.85
C PRO A 32 22.00 31.07 8.54
N THR A 33 21.01 31.15 9.44
CA THR A 33 20.05 32.26 9.64
C THR A 33 18.97 32.52 8.57
N GLU A 34 17.90 31.72 8.55
CA GLU A 34 16.57 32.19 8.09
C GLU A 34 15.43 31.86 9.07
N ALA A 35 15.65 30.99 10.07
CA ALA A 35 14.63 30.64 11.07
C ALA A 35 14.29 31.75 12.10
N LYS A 36 14.95 32.92 12.04
CA LYS A 36 14.62 34.08 12.90
C LYS A 36 13.72 35.12 12.23
N ALA A 37 13.56 35.09 10.90
CA ALA A 37 12.74 36.09 10.18
C ALA A 37 11.23 35.75 10.17
N GLU A 38 10.86 34.49 10.42
CA GLU A 38 9.47 34.04 10.31
C GLU A 38 8.66 34.20 11.62
N ILE A 39 9.34 34.26 12.76
CA ILE A 39 8.71 34.49 14.07
C ILE A 39 8.35 35.97 14.28
N GLU A 40 9.03 36.92 13.61
CA GLU A 40 8.65 38.34 13.68
C GLU A 40 7.46 38.69 12.78
N ARG A 41 7.23 37.96 11.67
CA ARG A 41 6.07 38.18 10.79
C ARG A 41 4.74 37.79 11.44
N THR A 42 4.74 36.80 12.32
CA THR A 42 3.52 36.36 13.04
C THR A 42 3.15 37.27 14.21
N LYS A 43 4.05 38.14 14.68
CA LYS A 43 3.71 39.16 15.70
C LYS A 43 3.09 40.44 15.13
N GLN A 44 3.27 40.72 13.83
CA GLN A 44 2.78 41.97 13.23
C GLN A 44 1.33 41.88 12.70
N ALA A 45 0.68 40.71 12.77
CA ALA A 45 -0.71 40.51 12.36
C ALA A 45 -1.73 40.62 13.52
N ALA A 46 -1.29 40.90 14.75
CA ALA A 46 -2.17 40.93 15.93
C ALA A 46 -2.71 42.34 16.30
N ASP A 47 -2.28 43.39 15.62
CA ASP A 47 -2.70 44.79 15.89
C ASP A 47 -3.63 45.38 14.80
N ALA A 48 -4.24 44.55 13.94
CA ALA A 48 -5.28 45.01 13.01
C ALA A 48 -6.64 45.05 13.71
N GLU A 49 -7.12 46.27 14.00
CA GLU A 49 -8.42 46.56 14.62
C GLU A 49 -9.60 45.83 13.95
N PRO A 50 -10.59 45.34 14.73
CA PRO A 50 -11.80 44.76 14.18
C PRO A 50 -12.75 45.87 13.71
N GLY A 51 -12.76 46.13 12.40
CA GLY A 51 -13.77 46.94 11.74
C GLY A 51 -15.17 46.32 11.87
N ALA A 52 -16.05 47.04 12.58
CA ALA A 52 -17.45 46.74 12.74
C ALA A 52 -18.19 46.68 11.39
N GLY A 53 -18.80 45.53 11.11
CA GLY A 53 -19.69 45.30 9.98
C GLY A 53 -20.57 44.09 10.25
N ALA A 54 -21.47 44.21 11.22
CA ALA A 54 -22.49 43.19 11.49
C ALA A 54 -23.55 43.24 10.38
N GLU A 55 -23.33 42.50 9.30
CA GLU A 55 -24.36 42.18 8.32
C GLU A 55 -25.21 41.03 8.89
N ALA A 56 -26.50 41.30 9.09
CA ALA A 56 -27.43 40.37 9.70
C ALA A 56 -27.56 39.09 8.84
N PRO A 57 -27.57 37.89 9.45
CA PRO A 57 -27.75 36.65 8.70
C PRO A 57 -29.15 36.64 8.03
N PRO A 58 -29.25 36.20 6.76
CA PRO A 58 -30.53 36.05 6.09
C PRO A 58 -31.43 35.04 6.84
N PRO A 59 -32.76 35.22 6.80
CA PRO A 59 -33.69 34.31 7.48
C PRO A 59 -33.57 32.88 6.92
N PRO A 60 -33.71 31.86 7.77
CA PRO A 60 -33.62 30.46 7.35
C PRO A 60 -34.70 30.12 6.33
N ALA A 61 -34.29 29.47 5.24
CA ALA A 61 -35.21 28.97 4.22
C ALA A 61 -36.20 27.95 4.82
N PRO A 62 -37.46 27.92 4.35
CA PRO A 62 -38.46 26.98 4.83
C PRO A 62 -38.03 25.54 4.53
N SER A 63 -38.05 24.69 5.55
CA SER A 63 -37.74 23.27 5.45
C SER A 63 -38.67 22.57 4.43
N PRO A 64 -38.14 21.72 3.54
CA PRO A 64 -38.97 20.93 2.63
C PRO A 64 -39.86 19.95 3.41
N PRO A 65 -41.09 19.65 2.91
CA PRO A 65 -41.99 18.71 3.57
C PRO A 65 -41.39 17.29 3.63
N PRO A 66 -41.69 16.50 4.67
CA PRO A 66 -41.21 15.13 4.80
C PRO A 66 -41.74 14.27 3.65
N ALA A 67 -40.83 13.52 3.01
CA ALA A 67 -41.17 12.53 2.00
C ALA A 67 -42.02 11.40 2.63
N PRO A 68 -42.99 10.81 1.89
CA PRO A 68 -43.81 9.73 2.39
C PRO A 68 -42.99 8.44 2.60
N ASP A 69 -43.13 7.87 3.79
CA ASP A 69 -42.59 6.57 4.18
C ASP A 69 -43.06 5.47 3.22
N THR A 70 -42.16 5.00 2.37
CA THR A 70 -42.40 3.79 1.59
C THR A 70 -42.00 2.60 2.44
N SER A 71 -42.91 2.20 3.33
CA SER A 71 -42.86 0.90 4.00
C SER A 71 -43.11 -0.21 2.98
N ALA A 72 -42.05 -0.74 2.39
CA ALA A 72 -42.09 -2.03 1.69
C ALA A 72 -41.76 -3.14 2.69
N ALA A 73 -42.81 -3.78 3.17
CA ALA A 73 -42.74 -5.08 3.83
C ALA A 73 -42.03 -6.08 2.91
N ILE A 74 -40.97 -6.72 3.42
CA ILE A 74 -40.42 -7.92 2.80
C ILE A 74 -40.65 -9.05 3.79
N ASP A 75 -41.53 -9.94 3.36
CA ASP A 75 -41.98 -11.13 4.08
C ASP A 75 -40.81 -12.02 4.49
N SER A 76 -40.86 -12.37 5.77
CA SER A 76 -40.05 -13.40 6.39
C SER A 76 -40.55 -14.78 5.94
N THR A 77 -39.75 -15.52 5.18
CA THR A 77 -39.96 -16.96 5.01
C THR A 77 -38.63 -17.70 5.19
N ALA A 78 -38.48 -18.27 6.40
CA ALA A 78 -37.50 -19.30 6.69
C ALA A 78 -37.88 -20.63 6.02
N PRO A 79 -36.89 -21.51 5.76
CA PRO A 79 -37.12 -22.91 6.07
C PRO A 79 -35.95 -23.58 6.80
N VAL A 80 -36.27 -24.07 8.00
CA VAL A 80 -36.16 -25.46 8.46
C VAL A 80 -34.86 -26.23 8.16
N ALA A 81 -34.25 -26.63 9.27
CA ALA A 81 -33.16 -27.58 9.40
C ALA A 81 -33.46 -29.00 8.87
N GLY A 82 -32.40 -29.68 8.42
CA GLY A 82 -32.34 -31.13 8.26
C GLY A 82 -30.89 -31.61 8.13
N PRO A 83 -30.40 -32.52 8.99
CA PRO A 83 -29.05 -33.06 8.93
C PRO A 83 -29.00 -34.42 8.20
N THR A 84 -27.77 -34.91 7.97
CA THR A 84 -27.33 -36.31 7.79
C THR A 84 -26.94 -36.74 6.37
N GLY A 85 -25.71 -37.26 6.21
CA GLY A 85 -25.44 -38.36 5.28
C GLY A 85 -24.17 -38.25 4.43
N ALA A 86 -23.16 -39.05 4.79
CA ALA A 86 -21.92 -39.29 4.06
C ALA A 86 -22.11 -39.97 2.68
N THR A 87 -21.09 -39.90 1.79
CA THR A 87 -20.34 -41.05 1.20
C THR A 87 -19.89 -40.85 -0.28
N GLN A 88 -18.55 -40.76 -0.48
CA GLN A 88 -17.64 -41.34 -1.51
C GLN A 88 -17.65 -40.98 -3.03
N PHE A 89 -16.45 -40.54 -3.48
CA PHE A 89 -15.60 -40.86 -4.67
C PHE A 89 -16.18 -41.49 -5.96
N LYS A 90 -15.71 -41.02 -7.16
CA LYS A 90 -14.74 -41.72 -8.07
C LYS A 90 -14.70 -41.21 -9.56
N THR A 91 -13.52 -40.72 -9.98
CA THR A 91 -12.76 -40.71 -11.28
C THR A 91 -13.38 -40.77 -12.71
N ALA A 92 -12.87 -39.86 -13.58
CA ALA A 92 -12.22 -40.02 -14.92
C ALA A 92 -12.96 -39.93 -16.29
N THR A 93 -12.41 -39.07 -17.17
CA THR A 93 -12.06 -39.24 -18.64
C THR A 93 -12.56 -38.14 -19.61
N VAL A 94 -11.70 -37.79 -20.59
CA VAL A 94 -11.58 -36.60 -21.47
C VAL A 94 -12.23 -36.77 -22.86
N GLU A 95 -12.87 -35.72 -23.41
CA GLU A 95 -13.13 -35.50 -24.85
C GLU A 95 -13.29 -33.97 -25.12
N GLU A 96 -12.55 -33.40 -26.09
CA GLU A 96 -12.34 -31.95 -26.31
C GLU A 96 -13.04 -31.44 -27.60
N PRO A 97 -13.98 -30.45 -27.52
CA PRO A 97 -14.69 -29.91 -28.68
C PRO A 97 -14.10 -28.59 -29.24
N ALA A 98 -14.31 -28.34 -30.55
CA ALA A 98 -13.82 -27.19 -31.31
C ALA A 98 -14.36 -25.81 -30.84
N PRO A 99 -13.57 -24.71 -30.96
CA PRO A 99 -13.90 -23.43 -30.33
C PRO A 99 -15.03 -22.68 -31.08
N ALA A 100 -16.10 -22.37 -30.35
CA ALA A 100 -17.23 -21.57 -30.82
C ALA A 100 -16.81 -20.11 -31.08
N ALA A 101 -17.52 -19.43 -32.00
CA ALA A 101 -17.28 -18.02 -32.30
C ALA A 101 -17.44 -17.14 -31.04
N PRO A 102 -16.52 -16.18 -30.81
CA PRO A 102 -16.47 -15.45 -29.56
C PRO A 102 -17.73 -14.61 -29.36
N THR A 103 -18.24 -14.65 -28.13
CA THR A 103 -19.45 -13.93 -27.76
C THR A 103 -19.16 -12.41 -27.67
N LEU A 104 -20.18 -11.56 -27.82
CA LEU A 104 -20.01 -10.10 -27.69
C LEU A 104 -19.40 -9.67 -26.34
N PHE A 105 -19.62 -10.47 -25.29
CA PHE A 105 -19.00 -10.28 -23.98
C PHE A 105 -17.48 -10.48 -24.02
N GLU A 106 -17.02 -11.44 -24.82
CA GLU A 106 -15.61 -11.78 -25.00
C GLU A 106 -14.87 -10.74 -25.84
N ALA A 107 -15.53 -10.15 -26.84
CA ALA A 107 -15.01 -9.01 -27.60
C ALA A 107 -14.88 -7.73 -26.72
N SER A 108 -15.79 -7.54 -25.76
CA SER A 108 -15.76 -6.45 -24.79
C SER A 108 -14.60 -6.59 -23.80
N GLU A 109 -14.35 -7.80 -23.30
CA GLU A 109 -13.19 -8.08 -22.45
C GLU A 109 -11.86 -7.95 -23.19
N ALA A 110 -11.80 -8.33 -24.48
CA ALA A 110 -10.60 -8.17 -25.29
C ALA A 110 -10.22 -6.69 -25.50
N GLU A 111 -11.22 -5.81 -25.74
CA GLU A 111 -11.00 -4.37 -25.86
C GLU A 111 -10.62 -3.73 -24.51
N ARG A 112 -11.19 -4.19 -23.37
CA ARG A 112 -10.76 -3.74 -22.03
C ARG A 112 -9.29 -4.13 -21.76
N ARG A 113 -8.90 -5.35 -22.11
CA ARG A 113 -7.51 -5.81 -22.05
C ARG A 113 -6.56 -4.98 -22.90
N ARG A 114 -6.95 -4.58 -24.11
CA ARG A 114 -6.10 -3.74 -24.98
C ARG A 114 -5.88 -2.34 -24.38
N ARG A 115 -6.89 -1.78 -23.73
CA ARG A 115 -6.78 -0.48 -23.05
C ARG A 115 -5.94 -0.58 -21.78
N GLU A 116 -6.02 -1.69 -21.06
CA GLU A 116 -5.12 -2.01 -19.95
C GLU A 116 -3.66 -2.20 -20.41
N GLN A 117 -3.44 -2.68 -21.63
CA GLN A 117 -2.09 -2.81 -22.23
C GLN A 117 -1.54 -1.52 -22.83
N THR A 118 -2.37 -0.50 -23.05
CA THR A 118 -1.92 0.81 -23.50
C THR A 118 -1.51 1.63 -22.26
N PRO A 119 -0.27 2.11 -22.15
CA PRO A 119 0.12 2.94 -21.01
C PRO A 119 -0.72 4.23 -20.96
N PRO A 120 -1.08 4.72 -19.76
CA PRO A 120 -1.89 5.93 -19.63
C PRO A 120 -1.16 7.13 -20.24
N ALA A 121 -1.91 8.00 -20.93
CA ALA A 121 -1.36 9.24 -21.47
C ALA A 121 -0.72 10.06 -20.33
N ARG A 122 0.58 10.33 -20.45
CA ARG A 122 1.42 10.79 -19.34
C ARG A 122 1.12 12.22 -18.89
N VAL A 123 0.41 13.02 -19.69
CA VAL A 123 -0.08 14.35 -19.32
C VAL A 123 -1.38 14.64 -20.07
N VAL A 124 -2.49 14.89 -19.35
CA VAL A 124 -3.71 15.46 -19.93
C VAL A 124 -3.62 16.96 -19.76
N ILE A 125 -3.39 17.69 -20.86
CA ILE A 125 -3.32 19.15 -20.87
C ILE A 125 -4.74 19.69 -20.80
N THR A 126 -5.13 20.20 -19.63
CA THR A 126 -6.39 20.92 -19.40
C THR A 126 -6.13 22.42 -19.43
N ASP A 127 -7.15 23.24 -19.69
CA ASP A 127 -7.02 24.71 -19.73
C ASP A 127 -6.52 25.30 -18.39
N ALA A 128 -6.73 24.61 -17.27
CA ALA A 128 -6.21 25.00 -15.95
C ALA A 128 -4.70 24.75 -15.79
N ASN A 129 -4.13 23.79 -16.52
CA ASN A 129 -2.71 23.43 -16.44
C ASN A 129 -1.87 24.16 -17.52
N LEU A 130 -2.50 24.89 -18.44
CA LEU A 130 -1.86 25.49 -19.61
C LEU A 130 -0.83 26.57 -19.25
N GLU A 131 -1.06 27.32 -18.18
CA GLU A 131 -0.17 28.41 -17.73
C GLU A 131 1.07 27.91 -16.98
N ASP A 132 0.95 26.81 -16.23
CA ASP A 132 2.08 26.17 -15.54
C ASP A 132 3.10 25.61 -16.54
N TYR A 133 2.63 25.03 -17.64
CA TYR A 133 3.52 24.53 -18.69
C TYR A 133 4.01 25.64 -19.64
N ALA A 134 3.28 26.74 -19.79
CA ALA A 134 3.70 27.90 -20.60
C ALA A 134 4.84 28.71 -19.96
N THR A 135 4.90 28.79 -18.62
CA THR A 135 5.91 29.56 -17.89
C THR A 135 7.31 28.91 -17.95
N ALA A 136 7.38 27.59 -18.15
CA ALA A 136 8.63 26.83 -18.21
C ALA A 136 9.33 26.83 -19.59
N GLY A 137 8.75 27.46 -20.62
CA GLY A 137 9.40 27.64 -21.94
C GLY A 137 9.76 26.34 -22.70
N ARG A 138 9.28 25.18 -22.25
CA ARG A 138 9.58 23.86 -22.83
C ARG A 138 8.30 23.09 -23.11
N LEU A 139 7.49 23.57 -24.06
CA LEU A 139 6.29 22.84 -24.50
C LEU A 139 6.55 21.90 -25.68
N THR A 140 7.74 21.94 -26.28
CA THR A 140 8.10 21.17 -27.47
C THR A 140 9.56 20.70 -27.44
N GLU A 141 10.03 20.16 -26.31
CA GLU A 141 11.14 19.21 -26.41
C GLU A 141 10.54 17.91 -26.94
N LEU A 142 10.63 17.74 -28.26
CA LEU A 142 10.60 16.42 -28.87
C LEU A 142 11.56 15.55 -28.08
N VAL A 143 11.07 14.43 -27.53
CA VAL A 143 11.92 13.29 -27.23
C VAL A 143 12.51 12.87 -28.57
N THR A 144 13.65 13.45 -28.94
CA THR A 144 14.44 13.01 -30.08
C THR A 144 15.06 11.68 -29.71
N GLU A 145 14.53 10.62 -30.33
CA GLU A 145 15.39 9.54 -30.79
C GLU A 145 16.50 10.18 -31.64
N ASP A 146 17.65 10.47 -31.03
CA ASP A 146 18.87 10.73 -31.78
C ASP A 146 19.79 9.53 -31.69
N ARG A 147 19.92 8.92 -32.86
CA ARG A 147 20.68 7.75 -33.16
C ARG A 147 21.99 8.25 -33.75
N GLY A 148 23.08 8.04 -33.02
CA GLY A 148 24.42 7.99 -33.59
C GLY A 148 25.29 9.19 -33.30
N GLU A 149 25.80 9.25 -32.08
CA GLU A 149 27.20 9.56 -31.86
C GLU A 149 27.74 8.48 -30.93
N GLU A 150 28.98 8.07 -31.21
CA GLU A 150 29.78 7.12 -30.47
C GLU A 150 30.09 7.69 -29.08
N ASP A 151 29.06 7.87 -28.26
CA ASP A 151 29.22 7.88 -26.82
C ASP A 151 29.56 6.44 -26.46
N GLU A 152 30.87 6.21 -26.37
CA GLU A 152 31.49 5.43 -25.32
C GLU A 152 30.45 5.20 -24.24
N ALA A 153 29.78 4.03 -24.30
CA ALA A 153 28.96 3.57 -23.18
C ALA A 153 29.81 3.89 -21.95
N PRO A 154 29.28 4.51 -20.89
CA PRO A 154 29.99 4.44 -19.63
C PRO A 154 30.20 2.95 -19.46
N VAL A 155 31.43 2.50 -19.73
CA VAL A 155 31.92 1.17 -19.44
C VAL A 155 31.61 1.18 -17.98
N ALA A 156 30.47 0.58 -17.63
CA ALA A 156 29.95 0.54 -16.28
C ALA A 156 31.14 -0.06 -15.58
N SER A 157 31.89 0.82 -14.93
CA SER A 157 33.29 0.55 -14.69
C SER A 157 33.23 -0.78 -14.00
N GLU A 158 33.98 -1.75 -14.50
CA GLU A 158 34.26 -2.97 -13.76
C GLU A 158 35.09 -2.58 -12.53
N GLU A 159 34.67 -1.54 -11.77
CA GLU A 159 34.64 -1.50 -10.32
C GLU A 159 34.07 -2.83 -9.93
N GLU A 160 34.98 -3.80 -9.89
CA GLU A 160 35.01 -5.02 -9.13
C GLU A 160 33.87 -4.98 -8.11
N SER A 161 32.68 -5.35 -8.61
CA SER A 161 31.42 -5.03 -7.95
C SER A 161 31.43 -5.91 -6.73
N ASP A 162 31.81 -5.33 -5.59
CA ASP A 162 32.01 -6.05 -4.36
C ASP A 162 30.72 -6.84 -4.10
N PRO A 163 30.71 -8.16 -4.40
CA PRO A 163 29.49 -8.92 -4.42
C PRO A 163 28.96 -9.01 -2.98
N GLU A 164 29.87 -8.98 -2.01
CA GLU A 164 29.57 -8.88 -0.60
C GLU A 164 28.80 -7.60 -0.26
N GLY A 165 29.35 -6.42 -0.59
CA GLY A 165 28.71 -5.13 -0.35
C GLY A 165 27.33 -5.01 -1.00
N THR A 166 27.17 -5.55 -2.21
CA THR A 166 25.89 -5.56 -2.93
C THR A 166 24.84 -6.41 -2.22
N TRP A 167 25.16 -7.65 -1.84
CA TRP A 167 24.21 -8.54 -1.17
C TRP A 167 23.88 -8.10 0.26
N ARG A 168 24.87 -7.61 1.01
CA ARG A 168 24.66 -7.01 2.35
C ARG A 168 23.65 -5.87 2.30
N ARG A 169 23.84 -4.93 1.36
CA ARG A 169 22.93 -3.80 1.17
C ARG A 169 21.53 -4.26 0.80
N ARG A 170 21.38 -5.14 -0.18
CA ARG A 170 20.06 -5.63 -0.63
C ARG A 170 19.29 -6.35 0.49
N ALA A 171 19.98 -7.20 1.27
CA ALA A 171 19.35 -7.89 2.39
C ALA A 171 18.94 -6.92 3.50
N ARG A 172 19.81 -5.96 3.85
CA ARG A 172 19.51 -4.91 4.84
C ARG A 172 18.34 -4.03 4.41
N ASP A 173 18.33 -3.58 3.15
CA ASP A 173 17.28 -2.70 2.62
C ASP A 173 15.92 -3.41 2.59
N ALA A 174 15.89 -4.71 2.25
CA ALA A 174 14.68 -5.52 2.32
C ALA A 174 14.13 -5.63 3.76
N ARG A 175 15.01 -5.81 4.76
CA ARG A 175 14.60 -5.82 6.18
C ARG A 175 14.10 -4.47 6.66
N LEU A 176 14.75 -3.38 6.27
CA LEU A 176 14.30 -2.03 6.60
C LEU A 176 12.93 -1.71 5.99
N ALA A 177 12.69 -2.14 4.74
CA ALA A 177 11.38 -2.01 4.09
C ALA A 177 10.30 -2.81 4.82
N TRP A 178 10.60 -4.06 5.20
CA TRP A 178 9.70 -4.89 5.98
C TRP A 178 9.38 -4.28 7.35
N ARG A 179 10.39 -3.78 8.06
CA ARG A 179 10.23 -3.07 9.34
C ARG A 179 9.36 -1.83 9.20
N ALA A 180 9.61 -1.00 8.20
CA ALA A 180 8.85 0.23 7.99
C ALA A 180 7.36 -0.06 7.72
N ALA A 181 7.05 -1.11 6.96
CA ALA A 181 5.67 -1.57 6.77
C ALA A 181 5.04 -2.06 8.09
N ALA A 182 5.81 -2.80 8.91
CA ALA A 182 5.33 -3.29 10.21
C ALA A 182 5.08 -2.13 11.20
N ASP A 183 5.99 -1.16 11.28
CA ASP A 183 5.83 0.03 12.12
C ASP A 183 4.58 0.83 11.68
N ARG A 184 4.31 0.92 10.36
CA ARG A 184 3.11 1.57 9.83
C ARG A 184 1.82 0.86 10.21
N VAL A 185 1.81 -0.47 10.30
CA VAL A 185 0.67 -1.23 10.82
C VAL A 185 0.37 -0.82 12.26
N VAL A 186 1.39 -0.71 13.13
CA VAL A 186 1.20 -0.29 14.53
C VAL A 186 0.60 1.11 14.62
N GLU A 187 1.11 2.07 13.84
CA GLU A 187 0.54 3.43 13.78
C GLU A 187 -0.93 3.44 13.34
N LEU A 188 -1.29 2.62 12.34
CA LEU A 188 -2.66 2.52 11.85
C LEU A 188 -3.58 1.83 12.86
N GLU A 189 -3.10 0.84 13.60
CA GLU A 189 -3.86 0.20 14.68
C GLU A 189 -4.18 1.20 15.79
N GLU A 190 -3.21 2.01 16.22
CA GLU A 190 -3.42 3.08 17.20
C GLU A 190 -4.43 4.11 16.69
N ARG A 191 -4.33 4.50 15.42
CA ARG A 191 -5.27 5.44 14.78
C ARG A 191 -6.68 4.88 14.74
N VAL A 192 -6.86 3.63 14.32
CA VAL A 192 -8.16 2.95 14.28
C VAL A 192 -8.74 2.83 15.69
N ALA A 193 -7.94 2.48 16.69
CA ALA A 193 -8.37 2.41 18.09
C ALA A 193 -8.82 3.78 18.61
N LYS A 194 -8.08 4.84 18.28
CA LYS A 194 -8.44 6.22 18.65
C LYS A 194 -9.76 6.64 18.00
N LEU A 195 -9.91 6.49 16.68
CA LEU A 195 -11.14 6.84 15.97
C LEU A 195 -12.35 6.05 16.48
N ARG A 196 -12.16 4.79 16.83
CA ARG A 196 -13.19 3.98 17.49
C ARG A 196 -13.57 4.55 18.85
N TRP A 197 -12.60 4.95 19.68
CA TRP A 197 -12.88 5.60 20.96
C TRP A 197 -13.63 6.93 20.78
N ASP A 198 -13.15 7.78 19.86
CA ASP A 198 -13.79 9.06 19.50
C ASP A 198 -15.24 8.85 19.03
N PHE A 199 -15.50 7.80 18.24
CA PHE A 199 -16.84 7.46 17.76
C PHE A 199 -17.82 7.19 18.92
N TYR A 200 -17.39 6.46 19.95
CA TYR A 200 -18.24 6.16 21.11
C TYR A 200 -18.28 7.29 22.14
N ALA A 201 -17.29 8.18 22.15
CA ALA A 201 -17.25 9.35 23.03
C ALA A 201 -18.06 10.53 22.49
N ALA A 202 -18.38 10.56 21.19
CA ALA A 202 -19.12 11.66 20.58
C ALA A 202 -20.62 11.65 20.94
N ASP A 203 -21.09 12.74 21.56
CA ASP A 203 -22.50 12.95 21.91
C ASP A 203 -23.37 13.31 20.69
N ASP A 204 -22.81 14.03 19.70
CA ASP A 204 -23.53 14.41 18.48
C ASP A 204 -23.49 13.28 17.43
N GLY A 205 -24.66 12.69 17.19
CA GLY A 205 -24.83 11.63 16.20
C GLY A 205 -24.50 12.07 14.77
N TYR A 206 -24.77 13.33 14.41
CA TYR A 206 -24.47 13.82 13.05
C TYR A 206 -22.97 13.92 12.83
N HIS A 207 -22.23 14.56 13.75
CA HIS A 207 -20.76 14.61 13.67
C HIS A 207 -20.13 13.21 13.67
N ARG A 208 -20.62 12.32 14.54
CA ARG A 208 -20.15 10.94 14.64
C ARG A 208 -20.28 10.20 13.31
N ASP A 209 -21.45 10.25 12.69
CA ASP A 209 -21.75 9.45 11.51
C ASP A 209 -21.24 10.12 10.21
N ALA A 210 -21.15 11.45 10.15
CA ALA A 210 -20.70 12.19 8.96
C ALA A 210 -19.18 12.38 8.87
N VAL A 211 -18.47 12.44 10.02
CA VAL A 211 -17.03 12.73 10.07
C VAL A 211 -16.23 11.55 10.61
N ILE A 212 -16.53 11.10 11.83
CA ILE A 212 -15.70 10.09 12.52
C ILE A 212 -15.79 8.74 11.83
N LYS A 213 -17.02 8.29 11.49
CA LYS A 213 -17.23 6.97 10.89
C LYS A 213 -16.53 6.81 9.53
N PRO A 214 -16.66 7.73 8.55
CA PRO A 214 -15.95 7.59 7.29
C PRO A 214 -14.42 7.59 7.44
N GLU A 215 -13.87 8.36 8.38
CA GLU A 215 -12.43 8.34 8.65
C GLU A 215 -12.00 7.02 9.29
N TRP A 216 -12.80 6.48 10.20
CA TRP A 216 -12.58 5.17 10.79
C TRP A 216 -12.60 4.07 9.72
N ASP A 217 -13.61 4.06 8.85
CA ASP A 217 -13.73 3.08 7.76
C ASP A 217 -12.52 3.15 6.81
N ARG A 218 -12.06 4.35 6.45
CA ARG A 218 -10.84 4.52 5.64
C ARG A 218 -9.59 4.00 6.34
N ALA A 219 -9.40 4.36 7.62
CA ALA A 219 -8.25 3.91 8.40
C ALA A 219 -8.24 2.37 8.57
N ALA A 220 -9.41 1.75 8.70
CA ALA A 220 -9.53 0.29 8.75
C ALA A 220 -9.14 -0.38 7.43
N ILE A 221 -9.54 0.18 6.29
CA ILE A 221 -9.14 -0.31 4.96
C ILE A 221 -7.62 -0.13 4.75
N GLU A 222 -7.07 1.04 5.11
CA GLU A 222 -5.63 1.30 5.04
C GLU A 222 -4.84 0.30 5.90
N LEU A 223 -5.34 -0.03 7.10
CA LEU A 223 -4.75 -1.03 7.98
C LEU A 223 -4.72 -2.42 7.33
N GLU A 224 -5.81 -2.85 6.71
CA GLU A 224 -5.86 -4.14 6.00
C GLU A 224 -4.88 -4.18 4.83
N GLN A 225 -4.78 -3.10 4.05
CA GLN A 225 -3.83 -3.00 2.94
C GLN A 225 -2.39 -3.04 3.41
N GLU A 226 -2.05 -2.33 4.49
CA GLU A 226 -0.69 -2.32 5.01
C GLU A 226 -0.31 -3.67 5.61
N ARG A 227 -1.24 -4.41 6.21
CA ARG A 227 -1.01 -5.80 6.65
C ARG A 227 -0.66 -6.72 5.47
N LEU A 228 -1.35 -6.59 4.35
CA LEU A 228 -0.99 -7.33 3.13
C LEU A 228 0.40 -6.93 2.61
N ARG A 229 0.75 -5.65 2.71
CA ARG A 229 2.07 -5.14 2.34
C ARG A 229 3.19 -5.69 3.23
N VAL A 230 2.94 -5.86 4.54
CA VAL A 230 3.91 -6.51 5.44
C VAL A 230 4.22 -7.93 4.96
N GLU A 231 3.20 -8.72 4.60
CA GLU A 231 3.39 -10.07 4.05
C GLU A 231 4.12 -10.03 2.70
N GLU A 232 3.80 -9.07 1.83
CA GLU A 232 4.53 -8.87 0.59
C GLU A 232 6.01 -8.58 0.83
N MET A 233 6.35 -7.64 1.71
CA MET A 233 7.74 -7.30 2.04
C MET A 233 8.48 -8.48 2.68
N ARG A 234 7.78 -9.29 3.49
CA ARG A 234 8.32 -10.53 4.04
C ARG A 234 8.69 -11.53 2.93
N LEU A 235 7.79 -11.74 1.97
CA LEU A 235 8.05 -12.61 0.81
C LEU A 235 9.18 -12.05 -0.08
N GLN A 236 9.29 -10.72 -0.22
CA GLN A 236 10.39 -10.08 -0.93
C GLN A 236 11.72 -10.32 -0.22
N LEU A 237 11.77 -10.23 1.11
CA LEU A 237 12.96 -10.59 1.89
C LEU A 237 13.35 -12.06 1.65
N ASP A 238 12.40 -13.00 1.75
CA ASP A 238 12.65 -14.43 1.49
C ASP A 238 13.21 -14.66 0.09
N ARG A 239 12.68 -13.94 -0.91
CA ARG A 239 13.16 -13.98 -2.30
C ARG A 239 14.60 -13.47 -2.41
N VAL A 240 14.92 -12.32 -1.81
CA VAL A 240 16.29 -11.75 -1.83
C VAL A 240 17.28 -12.72 -1.16
N LEU A 241 16.90 -13.36 -0.06
CA LEU A 241 17.74 -14.35 0.62
C LEU A 241 17.92 -15.62 -0.23
N ALA A 242 16.89 -16.07 -0.94
CA ALA A 242 16.99 -17.19 -1.87
C ALA A 242 17.88 -16.86 -3.07
N GLU A 243 17.69 -15.70 -3.71
CA GLU A 243 18.53 -15.22 -4.82
C GLU A 243 19.99 -15.08 -4.40
N GLY A 244 20.26 -14.52 -3.21
CA GLY A 244 21.62 -14.41 -2.67
C GLY A 244 22.28 -15.78 -2.46
N ARG A 245 21.55 -16.77 -1.94
CA ARG A 245 22.06 -18.15 -1.78
C ARG A 245 22.37 -18.80 -3.13
N LEU A 246 21.51 -18.61 -4.14
CA LEU A 246 21.73 -19.13 -5.49
C LEU A 246 22.93 -18.46 -6.17
N ALA A 247 23.19 -17.19 -5.87
CA ALA A 247 24.35 -16.44 -6.35
C ALA A 247 25.65 -16.74 -5.57
N GLY A 248 25.63 -17.64 -4.59
CA GLY A 248 26.81 -18.02 -3.80
C GLY A 248 27.17 -17.01 -2.70
N ALA A 249 26.27 -16.12 -2.31
CA ALA A 249 26.49 -15.22 -1.19
C ALA A 249 26.66 -16.01 0.12
N LEU A 250 27.66 -15.65 0.93
CA LEU A 250 27.87 -16.31 2.22
C LEU A 250 26.71 -15.99 3.18
N PRO A 251 26.28 -16.95 4.03
CA PRO A 251 25.21 -16.71 4.99
C PRO A 251 25.47 -15.54 5.94
N GLY A 252 26.73 -15.23 6.24
CA GLY A 252 27.10 -14.08 7.07
C GLY A 252 26.75 -12.74 6.44
N TRP A 253 26.84 -12.62 5.11
CA TRP A 253 26.48 -11.40 4.37
C TRP A 253 24.97 -11.15 4.38
N LEU A 254 24.19 -12.24 4.32
CA LEU A 254 22.74 -12.19 4.30
C LEU A 254 22.11 -11.99 5.69
N ARG A 255 22.89 -12.11 6.77
CA ARG A 255 22.45 -11.88 8.16
C ARG A 255 22.54 -10.42 8.59
N GLU A 256 23.09 -9.53 7.77
CA GLU A 256 23.20 -8.12 8.12
C GLU A 256 21.81 -7.47 8.28
N GLY A 257 21.61 -6.76 9.38
CA GLY A 257 20.35 -6.11 9.68
C GLY A 257 19.29 -7.01 10.32
N LEU A 258 19.65 -8.18 10.85
CA LEU A 258 18.71 -9.08 11.54
C LEU A 258 17.97 -8.37 12.69
N GLU A 259 18.60 -7.36 13.31
CA GLU A 259 18.02 -6.49 14.33
C GLU A 259 16.85 -5.62 13.85
N PHE A 260 16.66 -5.49 12.53
CA PHE A 260 15.54 -4.78 11.93
C PHE A 260 14.35 -5.69 11.64
N GLU A 261 14.48 -7.01 11.73
CA GLU A 261 13.33 -7.89 11.52
C GLU A 261 12.30 -7.59 12.63
N PRO A 262 11.05 -7.24 12.27
CA PRO A 262 10.02 -7.01 13.27
C PRO A 262 9.90 -8.27 14.11
N ALA A 263 9.98 -8.13 15.44
CA ALA A 263 9.81 -9.25 16.34
C ALA A 263 8.48 -9.91 15.97
N ALA A 264 8.52 -11.17 15.51
CA ALA A 264 7.33 -11.92 15.11
C ALA A 264 6.27 -11.65 16.15
N ALA A 265 5.22 -10.92 15.74
CA ALA A 265 4.25 -10.34 16.66
C ALA A 265 3.87 -11.45 17.63
N ALA A 266 4.01 -11.20 18.94
CA ALA A 266 3.98 -12.26 19.95
C ALA A 266 2.69 -13.12 19.93
N GLY A 267 1.69 -12.76 19.12
CA GLY A 267 0.49 -13.53 18.81
C GLY A 267 0.64 -14.67 17.80
N ASP A 268 1.77 -14.84 17.11
CA ASP A 268 2.03 -16.06 16.30
C ASP A 268 2.77 -17.14 17.09
N ARG A 269 3.05 -16.87 18.38
CA ARG A 269 3.13 -18.00 19.32
C ARG A 269 1.74 -18.61 19.26
N PRO A 270 1.58 -19.89 18.85
CA PRO A 270 0.31 -20.55 19.01
C PRO A 270 -0.09 -20.24 20.43
N PHE A 271 -1.30 -19.71 20.60
CA PHE A 271 -1.87 -19.40 21.90
C PHE A 271 -1.89 -20.74 22.64
N GLU A 272 -0.74 -21.09 23.25
CA GLU A 272 -0.65 -21.93 24.40
C GLU A 272 -1.53 -21.15 25.35
N LEU A 273 -2.80 -21.55 25.37
CA LEU A 273 -3.64 -21.48 26.54
C LEU A 273 -2.73 -22.01 27.65
N GLU A 274 -1.90 -21.13 28.22
CA GLU A 274 -1.56 -21.17 29.62
C GLU A 274 -2.90 -21.49 30.24
N THR A 275 -2.98 -22.74 30.66
CA THR A 275 -4.16 -23.38 31.21
C THR A 275 -4.44 -22.50 32.40
N ALA A 276 -5.29 -21.49 32.19
CA ALA A 276 -5.66 -20.54 33.19
C ALA A 276 -6.23 -21.42 34.28
N GLU A 277 -5.44 -21.62 35.33
CA GLU A 277 -5.85 -22.42 36.47
C GLU A 277 -7.20 -21.84 36.85
N PRO A 278 -8.26 -22.68 36.86
CA PRO A 278 -9.62 -22.18 37.04
C PRO A 278 -9.63 -21.31 38.29
N ILE A 279 -9.81 -20.01 38.09
CA ILE A 279 -9.89 -19.03 39.16
C ILE A 279 -11.12 -19.43 39.97
N GLU A 280 -10.91 -20.17 41.05
CA GLU A 280 -11.98 -20.53 41.96
C GLU A 280 -12.59 -19.21 42.45
N PRO A 281 -13.90 -18.99 42.24
CA PRO A 281 -14.53 -17.76 42.67
C PRO A 281 -14.38 -17.64 44.19
N PRO A 282 -13.94 -16.49 44.72
CA PRO A 282 -13.83 -16.31 46.16
C PRO A 282 -15.21 -16.50 46.79
N ILE A 283 -15.36 -17.57 47.56
CA ILE A 283 -16.57 -17.86 48.32
C ILE A 283 -16.75 -16.69 49.31
N ALA A 284 -17.78 -15.88 49.08
CA ALA A 284 -18.14 -14.81 50.00
C ALA A 284 -18.50 -15.44 51.36
N ALA A 285 -17.64 -15.24 52.35
CA ALA A 285 -17.93 -15.62 53.72
C ALA A 285 -19.15 -14.83 54.22
N GLU A 286 -20.22 -15.55 54.53
CA GLU A 286 -21.44 -15.01 55.10
C GLU A 286 -21.12 -14.38 56.48
N PRO A 287 -21.53 -13.13 56.77
CA PRO A 287 -21.22 -12.51 58.05
C PRO A 287 -21.96 -13.22 59.19
N PRO A 288 -21.32 -13.39 60.37
CA PRO A 288 -21.96 -14.01 61.52
C PRO A 288 -23.16 -13.19 62.01
N ARG A 289 -24.26 -13.88 62.33
CA ARG A 289 -25.50 -13.31 62.89
C ARG A 289 -25.35 -12.93 64.36
#